data_AF-A0AAU1NFZ9-F1
#
_entry.id   AF-A0AAU1NFZ9-F1
#
_cell.length_a   1.000
_cell.length_b   1.000
_cell.length_c   1.000
_cell.angle_alpha   90.00
_cell.angle_beta   90.00
_cell.angle_gamma   90.00
#
_symmetry.space_group_name_H-M   'P 1'
#
loop_
_entity.id
_entity.type
_entity.pdbx_description
1 polymer ?
#
loop_
_entity_poly.entity_id
_entity_poly.type
_entity_poly.pdbx_seq_one_letter_code
_entity_poly.pdbx_strand_id
1 'polypeptide(L)'
;MSHEPTDPPSAGPARRPWRAAARILAAAGLAVNAYVHADLASRYDPVSAAIGQGPLFRIEAALAALAAVLVLFWRRSLGDVFAWLTAAGGLAALLVYRYVDVGVFGPLPDMYEPLWYAEKELVVISQAVTVVAMTLLLVGRGRERFLIRRSTSGH
;
A
#
# COMPACT_ATOMS: atom_id res chain seq x y z
N MET A 1 16.57 -51.65 -26.51
CA MET A 1 15.56 -50.59 -26.48
C MET A 1 15.66 -49.90 -25.13
N SER A 2 16.46 -48.83 -25.05
CA SER A 2 16.63 -48.00 -23.86
C SER A 2 15.57 -46.91 -23.87
N HIS A 3 14.67 -46.91 -22.88
CA HIS A 3 13.75 -45.82 -22.65
C HIS A 3 14.54 -44.64 -22.07
N GLU A 4 14.73 -43.61 -22.88
CA GLU A 4 15.18 -42.29 -22.41
C GLU A 4 14.01 -41.67 -21.63
N PRO A 5 14.17 -41.33 -20.33
CA PRO A 5 13.16 -40.57 -19.61
C PRO A 5 13.14 -39.17 -20.20
N THR A 6 12.08 -38.83 -20.93
CA THR A 6 11.81 -37.46 -21.34
C THR A 6 11.41 -36.67 -20.10
N ASP A 7 12.37 -36.01 -19.47
CA ASP A 7 12.07 -35.02 -18.44
C ASP A 7 11.12 -33.97 -19.04
N PRO A 8 9.99 -33.66 -18.38
CA PRO A 8 9.10 -32.63 -18.86
C PRO A 8 9.86 -31.29 -18.88
N PRO A 9 9.61 -30.42 -19.88
CA PRO A 9 10.24 -29.13 -19.94
C PRO A 9 10.00 -28.39 -18.63
N SER A 10 11.08 -28.05 -17.93
CA SER A 10 11.05 -27.23 -16.73
C SER A 10 10.42 -25.90 -17.09
N ALA A 11 9.12 -25.74 -16.79
CA ALA A 11 8.42 -24.49 -16.96
C ALA A 11 9.13 -23.43 -16.10
N GLY A 12 9.95 -22.60 -16.72
CA GLY A 12 10.56 -21.46 -16.06
C GLY A 12 9.49 -20.64 -15.35
N PRO A 13 9.79 -19.96 -14.23
CA PRO A 13 8.79 -19.28 -13.41
C PRO A 13 8.14 -18.15 -14.21
N ALA A 14 7.05 -18.48 -14.91
CA ALA A 14 6.17 -17.52 -15.52
C ALA A 14 5.69 -16.61 -14.39
N ARG A 15 6.21 -15.38 -14.37
CA ARG A 15 5.75 -14.35 -13.46
C ARG A 15 4.25 -14.23 -13.71
N ARG A 16 3.42 -14.72 -12.78
CA ARG A 16 1.97 -14.72 -12.98
C ARG A 16 1.55 -13.29 -13.32
N PRO A 17 0.97 -13.02 -14.51
CA PRO A 17 0.77 -11.65 -15.02
C PRO A 17 -0.07 -10.80 -14.06
N TRP A 18 -1.00 -11.42 -13.34
CA TRP A 18 -1.78 -10.76 -12.29
C TRP A 18 -0.92 -10.14 -11.17
N ARG A 19 0.26 -10.70 -10.84
CA ARG A 19 1.15 -10.11 -9.82
C ARG A 19 1.81 -8.84 -10.31
N ALA A 20 2.10 -8.77 -11.60
CA ALA A 20 2.61 -7.55 -12.21
C ALA A 20 1.50 -6.50 -12.24
N ALA A 21 0.30 -6.88 -12.69
CA ALA A 21 -0.87 -6.01 -12.69
C ALA A 21 -1.19 -5.46 -11.29
N ALA A 22 -1.24 -6.32 -10.26
CA ALA A 22 -1.49 -5.90 -8.88
C ALA A 22 -0.44 -4.91 -8.36
N ARG A 23 0.85 -5.10 -8.72
CA ARG A 23 1.91 -4.15 -8.35
C ARG A 23 1.75 -2.80 -9.03
N ILE A 24 1.43 -2.81 -10.33
CA ILE A 24 1.21 -1.57 -11.09
C ILE A 24 -0.01 -0.83 -10.52
N LEU A 25 -1.11 -1.54 -10.24
CA LEU A 25 -2.30 -0.97 -9.62
C LEU A 25 -2.01 -0.38 -8.23
N ALA A 26 -1.29 -1.11 -7.37
CA ALA A 26 -0.90 -0.61 -6.06
C ALA A 26 0.01 0.62 -6.16
N ALA A 27 1.01 0.60 -7.05
CA ALA A 27 1.90 1.73 -7.25
C ALA A 27 1.17 2.95 -7.81
N ALA A 28 0.21 2.77 -8.73
CA ALA A 28 -0.62 3.84 -9.24
C ALA A 28 -1.48 4.46 -8.14
N GLY A 29 -2.14 3.64 -7.31
CA GLY A 29 -2.93 4.14 -6.18
C GLY A 29 -2.08 4.89 -5.15
N LEU A 30 -0.88 4.41 -4.83
CA LEU A 30 0.08 5.10 -3.96
C LEU A 30 0.58 6.42 -4.57
N ALA A 31 0.80 6.46 -5.88
CA ALA A 31 1.22 7.68 -6.58
C ALA A 31 0.11 8.75 -6.57
N VAL A 32 -1.14 8.35 -6.83
CA VAL A 32 -2.30 9.26 -6.69
C VAL A 32 -2.43 9.75 -5.26
N ASN A 33 -2.32 8.87 -4.27
CA ASN A 33 -2.33 9.26 -2.86
C ASN A 33 -1.25 10.28 -2.54
N ALA A 34 -0.02 10.03 -3.00
CA ALA A 34 1.11 10.94 -2.79
C ALA A 34 0.87 12.31 -3.42
N TYR A 35 0.38 12.33 -4.66
CA TYR A 35 0.06 13.57 -5.36
C TYR A 35 -1.00 14.39 -4.62
N VAL A 36 -2.13 13.78 -4.26
CA VAL A 36 -3.23 14.50 -3.58
C VAL A 36 -2.79 15.03 -2.22
N HIS A 37 -2.01 14.28 -1.44
CA HIS A 37 -1.52 14.78 -0.15
C HIS A 37 -0.51 15.92 -0.33
N ALA A 38 0.37 15.83 -1.32
CA ALA A 38 1.31 16.91 -1.62
C ALA A 38 0.59 18.19 -2.07
N ASP A 39 -0.44 18.06 -2.90
CA ASP A 39 -1.27 19.17 -3.38
C ASP A 39 -2.05 19.84 -2.24
N LEU A 40 -2.72 19.04 -1.41
CA LEU A 40 -3.50 19.54 -0.28
C LEU A 40 -2.65 20.08 0.88
N ALA A 41 -1.37 19.72 0.98
CA ALA A 41 -0.54 20.08 2.12
C ALA A 41 -0.51 21.58 2.41
N SER A 42 -0.43 22.41 1.37
CA SER A 42 -0.38 23.88 1.53
C SER A 42 -1.69 24.46 2.08
N ARG A 43 -2.83 23.86 1.71
CA ARG A 43 -4.15 24.24 2.22
C ARG A 43 -4.28 24.00 3.73
N TYR A 44 -3.55 23.02 4.27
CA TYR A 44 -3.56 22.65 5.68
C TYR A 44 -2.40 23.24 6.50
N ASP A 45 -1.54 24.06 5.91
CA ASP A 45 -0.47 24.77 6.66
C ASP A 45 -1.00 25.68 7.79
N PRO A 46 -2.17 26.33 7.68
CA PRO A 46 -2.73 27.11 8.79
C PRO A 46 -3.18 26.27 10.00
N VAL A 47 -3.43 24.96 9.82
CA VAL A 47 -3.86 24.07 10.92
C VAL A 47 -2.62 23.58 11.66
N SER A 48 -2.35 24.20 12.80
CA SER A 48 -1.08 24.08 13.52
C SER A 48 -1.23 23.43 14.90
N ALA A 49 -0.19 22.68 15.29
CA ALA A 49 0.05 22.11 16.61
C ALA A 49 1.57 21.89 16.76
N ALA A 50 2.01 21.09 17.73
CA ALA A 50 3.42 20.69 17.82
C ALA A 50 3.89 19.99 16.52
N ILE A 51 3.00 19.22 15.88
CA ILE A 51 3.15 18.75 14.50
C ILE A 51 1.90 19.17 13.72
N GLY A 52 2.01 20.22 12.90
CA GLY A 52 0.88 20.75 12.12
C GLY A 52 0.36 19.80 11.03
N GLN A 53 -0.84 20.07 10.54
CA GLN A 53 -1.52 19.20 9.56
C GLN A 53 -0.87 19.26 8.18
N GLY A 54 -0.47 20.45 7.70
CA GLY A 54 0.30 20.57 6.45
C GLY A 54 1.58 19.71 6.43
N PRO A 55 2.43 19.74 7.47
CA PRO A 55 3.55 18.80 7.61
C PRO A 55 3.16 17.32 7.59
N LEU A 56 2.06 16.92 8.25
CA LEU A 56 1.57 15.53 8.22
C LEU A 56 1.23 15.10 6.79
N PHE A 57 0.52 15.93 6.04
CA PHE A 57 0.21 15.67 4.63
C PHE A 57 1.47 15.45 3.80
N ARG A 58 2.53 16.25 4.00
CA ARG A 58 3.81 16.07 3.29
C ARG A 58 4.52 14.78 3.69
N ILE A 59 4.48 14.40 4.96
CA ILE A 59 5.03 13.13 5.45
C ILE A 59 4.29 11.96 4.79
N GLU A 60 2.96 11.97 4.80
CA GLU A 60 2.14 10.93 4.16
C GLU A 60 2.40 10.85 2.65
N ALA A 61 2.54 12.00 1.98
CA ALA A 61 2.92 12.06 0.57
C ALA A 61 4.28 11.39 0.31
N ALA A 62 5.29 11.69 1.14
CA ALA A 62 6.62 11.10 1.04
C ALA A 62 6.60 9.58 1.29
N LEU A 63 5.86 9.12 2.31
CA LEU A 63 5.69 7.70 2.62
C LEU A 63 5.01 6.95 1.46
N ALA A 64 3.97 7.54 0.87
CA ALA A 64 3.25 6.97 -0.26
C ALA A 64 4.13 6.91 -1.52
N ALA A 65 4.88 7.98 -1.82
CA ALA A 65 5.84 8.00 -2.92
C ALA A 65 6.94 6.94 -2.75
N LEU A 66 7.51 6.83 -1.54
CA LEU A 66 8.49 5.80 -1.21
C LEU A 66 7.88 4.40 -1.39
N ALA A 67 6.67 4.17 -0.89
CA ALA A 67 5.98 2.90 -1.03
C ALA A 67 5.79 2.50 -2.50
N ALA A 68 5.39 3.44 -3.36
CA ALA A 68 5.26 3.20 -4.79
C ALA A 68 6.59 2.74 -5.42
N VAL A 69 7.69 3.42 -5.08
CA VAL A 69 9.05 3.05 -5.54
C VAL A 69 9.45 1.66 -5.03
N LEU A 70 9.22 1.35 -3.75
CA LEU A 70 9.58 0.06 -3.17
C LEU A 70 8.81 -1.11 -3.82
N VAL A 71 7.52 -0.92 -4.09
CA VAL A 71 6.66 -1.93 -4.73
C VAL A 71 7.10 -2.22 -6.16
N LEU A 72 7.46 -1.19 -6.92
CA LEU A 72 7.88 -1.33 -8.32
C LEU A 72 9.29 -1.90 -8.45
N PHE A 73 10.25 -1.36 -7.71
CA PHE A 73 11.66 -1.58 -7.97
C PHE A 73 12.33 -2.53 -6.98
N TRP A 74 12.01 -2.46 -5.68
CA TRP A 74 12.69 -3.29 -4.69
C TRP A 74 12.09 -4.70 -4.58
N ARG A 75 10.76 -4.81 -4.72
CA ARG A 75 10.00 -6.09 -4.84
C ARG A 75 10.24 -7.09 -3.69
N ARG A 76 10.75 -6.64 -2.54
CA ARG A 76 10.92 -7.43 -1.31
C ARG A 76 9.67 -7.39 -0.44
N SER A 77 9.49 -8.41 0.40
CA SER A 77 8.31 -8.51 1.28
C SER A 77 8.21 -7.32 2.25
N LEU A 78 9.34 -6.76 2.70
CA LEU A 78 9.32 -5.58 3.56
C LEU A 78 8.74 -4.35 2.84
N GLY A 79 9.11 -4.13 1.57
CA GLY A 79 8.54 -3.05 0.76
C GLY A 79 7.04 -3.23 0.53
N ASP A 80 6.59 -4.47 0.30
CA ASP A 80 5.17 -4.78 0.14
C ASP A 80 4.37 -4.59 1.44
N VAL A 81 4.93 -4.96 2.59
CA VAL A 81 4.29 -4.72 3.91
C VAL A 81 4.25 -3.23 4.21
N PHE A 82 5.34 -2.51 3.94
CA PHE A 82 5.38 -1.05 4.10
C PHE A 82 4.30 -0.37 3.26
N ALA A 83 4.18 -0.71 1.98
CA ALA A 83 3.14 -0.18 1.10
C ALA A 83 1.73 -0.51 1.57
N TRP A 84 1.50 -1.73 2.06
CA TRP A 84 0.22 -2.11 2.65
C TRP A 84 -0.10 -1.29 3.89
N LEU A 85 0.87 -1.12 4.81
CA LEU A 85 0.70 -0.33 6.03
C LEU A 85 0.44 1.14 5.74
N THR A 86 1.15 1.75 4.78
CA THR A 86 0.93 3.13 4.38
C THR A 86 -0.49 3.32 3.85
N ALA A 87 -0.96 2.44 2.96
CA ALA A 87 -2.31 2.56 2.39
C ALA A 87 -3.42 2.24 3.41
N ALA A 88 -3.26 1.18 4.21
CA ALA A 88 -4.25 0.78 5.21
C ALA A 88 -4.30 1.78 6.38
N GLY A 89 -3.14 2.26 6.83
CA GLY A 89 -3.04 3.27 7.89
C GLY A 89 -3.63 4.60 7.46
N GLY A 90 -3.29 5.08 6.26
CA GLY A 90 -3.88 6.30 5.70
C GLY A 90 -5.40 6.19 5.55
N LEU A 91 -5.90 5.04 5.07
CA LEU A 91 -7.35 4.82 4.91
C LEU A 91 -8.05 4.78 6.26
N ALA A 92 -7.46 4.08 7.25
CA ALA A 92 -8.00 4.02 8.60
C ALA A 92 -8.03 5.42 9.24
N ALA A 93 -6.93 6.18 9.16
CA ALA A 93 -6.86 7.53 9.70
C ALA A 93 -7.90 8.45 9.05
N LEU A 94 -8.01 8.42 7.71
CA LEU A 94 -9.01 9.18 6.97
C LEU A 94 -10.43 8.85 7.45
N LEU A 95 -10.79 7.57 7.55
CA LEU A 95 -12.13 7.16 7.98
C LEU A 95 -12.39 7.53 9.45
N VAL A 96 -11.41 7.37 10.33
CA VAL A 96 -11.52 7.76 11.74
C VAL A 96 -11.78 9.27 11.84
N TYR A 97 -10.91 10.11 11.29
CA TYR A 97 -11.07 11.56 11.35
C TYR A 97 -12.25 12.09 10.52
N ARG A 98 -12.83 11.28 9.64
CA ARG A 98 -14.07 11.60 8.93
C ARG A 98 -15.32 11.37 9.78
N TYR A 99 -15.35 10.31 10.59
CA TYR A 99 -16.56 9.85 11.27
C TYR A 99 -16.53 10.03 12.79
N VAL A 100 -15.35 10.24 13.37
CA VAL A 100 -15.13 10.41 14.80
C VAL A 100 -14.40 11.72 15.02
N ASP A 101 -15.00 12.59 15.81
CA ASP A 101 -14.33 13.76 16.35
C ASP A 101 -13.42 13.29 17.50
N VAL A 102 -12.14 13.10 17.16
CA VAL A 102 -11.10 12.70 18.12
C VAL A 102 -10.61 13.91 18.92
N GLY A 103 -10.85 15.13 18.43
CA GLY A 103 -10.21 16.35 18.88
C GLY A 103 -8.69 16.32 18.73
N VAL A 104 -8.01 17.16 19.51
CA VAL A 104 -6.54 17.20 19.59
C VAL A 104 -6.01 15.89 20.18
N PHE A 105 -5.10 15.22 19.46
CA PHE A 105 -4.50 13.97 19.89
C PHE A 105 -2.98 14.08 20.04
N GLY A 106 -2.51 14.23 21.29
CA GLY A 106 -1.09 14.34 21.59
C GLY A 106 -0.45 15.55 20.89
N PRO A 107 0.61 15.37 20.07
CA PRO A 107 1.24 16.48 19.35
C PRO A 107 0.49 16.93 18.09
N LEU A 108 -0.56 16.20 17.68
CA LEU A 108 -1.31 16.43 16.46
C LEU A 108 -2.47 17.41 16.71
N PRO A 109 -2.82 18.27 15.74
CA PRO A 109 -3.99 19.15 15.86
C PRO A 109 -5.27 18.32 15.83
N ASP A 110 -6.40 18.99 16.04
CA ASP A 110 -7.70 18.43 15.68
C ASP A 110 -7.78 18.26 14.16
N MET A 111 -7.90 17.00 13.73
CA MET A 111 -7.94 16.61 12.32
C MET A 111 -9.35 16.21 11.85
N TYR A 112 -10.38 16.41 12.68
CA TYR A 112 -11.75 16.04 12.33
C TYR A 112 -12.22 16.82 11.09
N GLU A 113 -12.60 16.08 10.04
CA GLU A 113 -13.04 16.66 8.78
C GLU A 113 -14.25 15.88 8.22
N PRO A 114 -15.48 16.30 8.58
CA PRO A 114 -16.71 15.60 8.24
C PRO A 114 -17.19 15.82 6.80
N LEU A 115 -16.53 16.65 6.00
CA LEU A 115 -16.99 16.91 4.64
C LEU A 115 -16.38 15.92 3.64
N TRP A 116 -17.17 15.53 2.64
CA TRP A 116 -16.68 14.83 1.45
C TRP A 116 -16.45 15.83 0.33
N TYR A 117 -15.34 15.65 -0.37
CA TYR A 117 -14.94 16.42 -1.54
C TYR A 117 -14.12 15.52 -2.47
N ALA A 118 -13.98 15.93 -3.74
CA ALA A 118 -13.46 15.09 -4.81
C ALA A 118 -12.07 14.50 -4.50
N GLU A 119 -11.16 15.29 -3.94
CA GLU A 119 -9.81 14.85 -3.58
C GLU A 119 -9.86 13.77 -2.49
N LYS A 120 -10.77 13.88 -1.51
CA LYS A 120 -10.94 12.86 -0.45
C LYS A 120 -11.53 11.57 -1.02
N GLU A 121 -12.51 11.66 -1.92
CA GLU A 121 -13.08 10.48 -2.60
C GLU A 121 -12.00 9.75 -3.42
N LEU A 122 -11.19 10.51 -4.16
CA LEU A 122 -10.09 9.97 -4.95
C LEU A 122 -9.05 9.26 -4.07
N VAL A 123 -8.68 9.84 -2.93
CA VAL A 123 -7.76 9.22 -1.96
C VAL A 123 -8.35 7.91 -1.42
N VAL A 124 -9.61 7.90 -1.01
CA VAL A 124 -10.27 6.69 -0.48
C VAL A 124 -10.27 5.57 -1.50
N ILE A 125 -10.67 5.85 -2.74
CA ILE A 125 -10.69 4.86 -3.82
C ILE A 125 -9.27 4.34 -4.09
N SER A 126 -8.29 5.24 -4.19
CA SER A 126 -6.90 4.90 -4.47
C SER A 126 -6.27 4.03 -3.38
N GLN A 127 -6.51 4.38 -2.11
CA GLN A 127 -6.04 3.61 -0.98
C GLN A 127 -6.75 2.26 -0.87
N ALA A 128 -8.07 2.20 -1.05
CA ALA A 128 -8.84 0.95 -1.02
C ALA A 128 -8.34 -0.04 -2.10
N VAL A 129 -8.16 0.42 -3.34
CA VAL A 129 -7.60 -0.38 -4.42
C VAL A 129 -6.19 -0.87 -4.08
N THR A 130 -5.35 0.01 -3.51
CA THR A 130 -3.98 -0.34 -3.08
C THR A 130 -4.00 -1.42 -1.99
N VAL A 131 -4.84 -1.26 -0.96
CA VAL A 131 -4.99 -2.22 0.13
C VAL A 131 -5.40 -3.59 -0.42
N VAL A 132 -6.39 -3.64 -1.31
CA VAL A 132 -6.83 -4.90 -1.94
C VAL A 132 -5.68 -5.54 -2.74
N ALA A 133 -5.04 -4.78 -3.63
CA ALA A 133 -3.95 -5.29 -4.46
C ALA A 133 -2.76 -5.80 -3.63
N MET A 134 -2.36 -5.07 -2.59
CA MET A 134 -1.26 -5.46 -1.71
C MET A 134 -1.63 -6.65 -0.82
N THR A 135 -2.88 -6.75 -0.37
CA THR A 135 -3.38 -7.92 0.38
C THR A 135 -3.26 -9.18 -0.47
N LEU A 136 -3.69 -9.13 -1.74
CA LEU A 136 -3.58 -10.26 -2.67
C LEU A 136 -2.12 -10.66 -2.91
N LEU A 137 -1.21 -9.69 -3.04
CA LEU A 137 0.23 -9.95 -3.21
C LEU A 137 0.85 -10.61 -1.96
N LEU A 138 0.52 -10.11 -0.77
CA LEU A 138 1.06 -10.63 0.50
C LEU A 138 0.54 -12.04 0.80
N VAL A 139 -0.77 -12.26 0.68
CA VAL A 139 -1.41 -13.58 0.87
C VAL A 139 -0.88 -14.58 -0.17
N GLY A 140 -0.79 -14.17 -1.43
CA GLY A 140 -0.26 -15.02 -2.51
C GLY A 140 1.18 -15.45 -2.28
N ARG A 141 2.01 -14.61 -1.66
CA ARG A 141 3.39 -14.96 -1.28
C ARG A 141 3.45 -15.89 -0.07
N GLY A 142 2.60 -15.67 0.94
CA GLY A 142 2.53 -16.51 2.14
C GLY A 142 2.18 -17.96 1.81
N ARG A 143 1.19 -18.15 0.93
CA ARG A 143 0.78 -19.48 0.45
C ARG A 143 1.91 -20.24 -0.24
N GLU A 144 2.68 -19.57 -1.11
CA GLU A 144 3.82 -20.17 -1.80
C GLU A 144 4.90 -20.63 -0.82
N ARG A 145 5.27 -19.78 0.15
CA ARG A 145 6.27 -20.11 1.18
C ARG A 145 5.84 -21.32 2.02
N PHE A 146 4.57 -21.38 2.39
CA PHE A 146 4.01 -22.49 3.17
C PHE A 146 4.08 -23.83 2.41
N LEU A 147 3.68 -23.83 1.13
CA LEU A 147 3.70 -25.04 0.30
C LEU A 147 5.12 -25.58 0.09
N ILE A 148 6.11 -24.71 -0.13
CA ILE A 148 7.52 -25.10 -0.28
C ILE A 148 8.05 -25.76 1.01
N ARG A 149 7.79 -25.15 2.18
CA ARG A 149 8.24 -25.69 3.47
C ARG A 149 7.65 -27.07 3.79
N ARG A 150 6.40 -27.32 3.40
CA ARG A 150 5.74 -28.63 3.61
C ARG A 150 6.39 -29.73 2.76
N SER A 151 6.77 -29.41 1.53
CA SER A 151 7.47 -30.35 0.63
C SER A 151 8.83 -30.79 1.18
N THR A 152 9.60 -29.86 1.77
CA THR A 152 10.93 -30.15 2.31
C THR A 152 10.93 -30.86 3.67
N SER A 153 9.77 -30.97 4.34
CA SER A 153 9.66 -31.62 5.66
C SER A 153 9.08 -33.05 5.58
N GLY A 154 8.79 -33.54 4.38
CA GLY A 154 8.17 -34.85 4.13
C GLY A 154 9.14 -35.95 3.67
N HIS A 155 10.45 -35.72 3.81
CA HIS A 155 11.53 -36.69 3.56
C HIS A 155 12.37 -36.83 4.83
#